data_AF-A0A7S0T5L6-F1
#
_entry.id   AF-A0A7S0T5L6-F1
#
_cell.length_a   1.000
_cell.length_b   1.000
_cell.length_c   1.000
_cell.angle_alpha   90.00
_cell.angle_beta   90.00
_cell.angle_gamma   90.00
#
_symmetry.space_group_name_H-M   'P 1'
#
loop_
_entity.id
_entity.type
_entity.pdbx_description
1 polymer ?
#
loop_
_entity_poly.entity_id
_entity_poly.type
_entity_poly.pdbx_seq_one_letter_code
_entity_poly.pdbx_strand_id
1 'polypeptide(L)'
;VAAEKKATAEAFANAKAAAATAARHADDAKIQAVAAATARGDAKYEALMAEKRVSPLHPVFGTLLHDFGYKKVYAMPAVHLVSKDKVMVYEQQRAFRAERAEVIAAEKSKEASFSIPGVISIAEGIVPVKAEAGGAESGESARRTVSILDGQHRVGALKILLKNKVLTKGDQVLVEVFPDVDEKRAVDLFMEINSAQPIRFVDLPGVTTPDVKWMLEGAMQRLKEAHPAMFRPSPRCMIPTVNLDNMREELFTADVMTRFSITTEEGLAAWLSDINQGLAARSNEEWLATRPNRGRGSSVSTASYLKAINKARENDFFLGMDFTWLDI
;
A
#
# COMPACT_ATOMS: atom_id res chain seq x y z
N VAL A 1 14.13 -33.60 49.02
CA VAL A 1 14.97 -32.78 48.11
C VAL A 1 15.45 -33.53 46.86
N ALA A 2 16.27 -34.60 46.94
CA ALA A 2 16.77 -35.27 45.72
C ALA A 2 15.68 -36.02 44.92
N ALA A 3 14.82 -36.78 45.61
CA ALA A 3 13.68 -37.47 44.98
C ALA A 3 12.67 -36.50 44.38
N GLU A 4 12.46 -35.36 45.04
CA GLU A 4 11.52 -34.31 44.63
C GLU A 4 12.00 -33.55 43.39
N LYS A 5 13.32 -33.29 43.29
CA LYS A 5 13.96 -32.74 42.09
C LYS A 5 13.92 -33.71 40.91
N LYS A 6 14.00 -35.03 41.16
CA LYS A 6 13.86 -36.06 40.13
C LYS A 6 12.43 -36.11 39.59
N ALA A 7 11.43 -36.10 40.48
CA ALA A 7 10.02 -36.13 40.11
C ALA A 7 9.61 -34.88 39.30
N THR A 8 10.12 -33.69 39.66
CA THR A 8 9.85 -32.46 38.90
C THR A 8 10.52 -32.46 37.52
N ALA A 9 11.74 -32.99 37.40
CA ALA A 9 12.42 -33.14 36.11
C ALA A 9 11.67 -34.13 35.17
N GLU A 10 11.18 -35.25 35.70
CA GLU A 10 10.37 -36.22 34.95
C GLU A 10 9.02 -35.63 34.53
N ALA A 11 8.33 -34.90 35.40
CA ALA A 11 7.09 -34.21 35.07
C ALA A 11 7.28 -33.17 33.95
N PHE A 12 8.37 -32.41 33.99
CA PHE A 12 8.69 -31.42 32.95
C PHE A 12 9.04 -32.08 31.61
N ALA A 13 9.79 -33.19 31.63
CA ALA A 13 10.09 -33.97 30.42
C ALA A 13 8.81 -34.54 29.77
N ASN A 14 7.89 -35.07 30.59
CA ASN A 14 6.61 -35.60 30.12
C ASN A 14 5.70 -34.49 29.56
N ALA A 15 5.64 -33.33 30.21
CA ALA A 15 4.88 -32.17 29.70
C ALA A 15 5.43 -31.67 28.36
N LYS A 16 6.77 -31.62 28.20
CA LYS A 16 7.42 -31.23 26.95
C LYS A 16 7.14 -32.23 25.82
N ALA A 17 7.16 -33.52 26.13
CA ALA A 17 6.82 -34.57 25.16
C ALA A 17 5.34 -34.49 24.73
N ALA A 18 4.42 -34.28 25.68
CA ALA A 18 3.00 -34.10 25.39
C ALA A 18 2.73 -32.87 24.51
N ALA A 19 3.39 -31.74 24.80
CA ALA A 19 3.30 -30.53 23.98
C ALA A 19 3.81 -30.73 22.55
N ALA A 20 4.92 -31.46 22.38
CA ALA A 20 5.46 -31.79 21.05
C ALA A 20 4.52 -32.68 20.24
N THR A 21 3.86 -33.65 20.90
CA THR A 21 2.85 -34.51 20.26
C THR A 21 1.60 -33.72 19.87
N ALA A 22 1.11 -32.83 20.74
CA ALA A 22 -0.02 -31.97 20.44
C ALA A 22 0.26 -31.03 19.25
N ALA A 23 1.48 -30.48 19.16
CA ALA A 23 1.89 -29.66 18.03
C ALA A 23 1.88 -30.43 16.70
N ARG A 24 2.36 -31.68 16.69
CA ARG A 24 2.32 -32.54 15.49
C ARG A 24 0.88 -32.85 15.05
N HIS A 25 0.00 -33.18 15.99
CA HIS A 25 -1.41 -33.41 15.66
C HIS A 25 -2.11 -32.17 15.09
N ALA A 26 -1.75 -30.98 15.57
CA ALA A 26 -2.27 -29.72 15.03
C ALA A 26 -1.78 -29.47 13.60
N ASP A 27 -0.51 -29.75 13.32
CA ASP A 27 0.05 -29.65 11.96
C ASP A 27 -0.58 -30.66 11.00
N ASP A 28 -0.76 -31.92 11.43
CA ASP A 28 -1.40 -32.96 10.62
C ASP A 28 -2.87 -32.63 10.32
N ALA A 29 -3.62 -32.12 11.31
CA ALA A 29 -5.00 -31.67 11.13
C ALA A 29 -5.10 -30.51 10.13
N LYS A 30 -4.13 -29.59 10.16
CA LYS A 30 -4.06 -28.47 9.21
C LYS A 30 -3.76 -28.96 7.79
N ILE A 31 -2.85 -29.93 7.63
CA ILE A 31 -2.53 -30.56 6.35
C ILE A 31 -3.76 -31.28 5.78
N GLN A 32 -4.49 -32.02 6.60
CA GLN A 32 -5.72 -32.71 6.18
C GLN A 32 -6.83 -31.73 5.79
N ALA A 33 -7.02 -30.65 6.55
CA ALA A 33 -8.01 -29.62 6.23
C ALA A 33 -7.69 -28.93 4.89
N VAL A 34 -6.41 -28.65 4.62
CA VAL A 34 -5.94 -28.12 3.33
C VAL A 34 -6.17 -29.11 2.19
N ALA A 35 -5.88 -30.40 2.39
CA ALA A 35 -6.11 -31.44 1.39
C ALA A 35 -7.62 -31.59 1.05
N ALA A 36 -8.48 -31.55 2.07
CA ALA A 36 -9.94 -31.61 1.90
C ALA A 36 -10.51 -30.33 1.25
N ALA A 37 -9.93 -29.16 1.51
CA ALA A 37 -10.27 -27.92 0.80
C ALA A 37 -9.87 -28.01 -0.68
N THR A 38 -8.68 -28.58 -0.96
CA THR A 38 -8.17 -28.78 -2.33
C THR A 38 -9.09 -29.70 -3.13
N ALA A 39 -9.44 -30.87 -2.58
CA ALA A 39 -10.33 -31.82 -3.26
C ALA A 39 -11.73 -31.24 -3.53
N ARG A 40 -12.25 -30.40 -2.62
CA ARG A 40 -13.52 -29.69 -2.81
C ARG A 40 -13.43 -28.61 -3.89
N GLY A 41 -12.29 -27.92 -4.00
CA GLY A 41 -12.01 -26.97 -5.07
C GLY A 41 -11.99 -27.64 -6.44
N ASP A 42 -11.30 -28.78 -6.55
CA ASP A 42 -11.20 -29.56 -7.79
C ASP A 42 -12.58 -30.11 -8.23
N ALA A 43 -13.36 -30.67 -7.30
CA ALA A 43 -14.72 -31.15 -7.60
C ALA A 43 -15.68 -30.02 -7.99
N LYS A 44 -15.56 -28.84 -7.36
CA LYS A 44 -16.36 -27.66 -7.70
C LYS A 44 -15.97 -27.09 -9.06
N TYR A 45 -14.69 -27.16 -9.45
CA TYR A 45 -14.20 -26.79 -10.78
C TYR A 45 -14.79 -27.71 -11.86
N GLU A 46 -14.74 -29.03 -11.67
CA GLU A 46 -15.34 -30.00 -12.62
C GLU A 46 -16.86 -29.80 -12.76
N ALA A 47 -17.56 -29.52 -11.65
CA ALA A 47 -19.00 -29.21 -11.68
C ALA A 47 -19.32 -27.87 -12.35
N LEU A 48 -18.51 -26.82 -12.13
CA LEU A 48 -18.64 -25.54 -12.82
C LEU A 48 -18.41 -25.65 -14.33
N MET A 49 -17.53 -26.57 -14.74
CA MET A 49 -17.29 -26.88 -16.16
C MET A 49 -18.47 -27.62 -16.81
N ALA A 50 -19.28 -28.33 -16.03
CA ALA A 50 -20.42 -29.09 -16.53
C ALA A 50 -21.71 -28.28 -16.72
N GLU A 51 -21.92 -27.16 -16.00
CA GLU A 51 -23.26 -26.55 -15.88
C GLU A 51 -23.51 -25.17 -16.52
N LYS A 52 -22.53 -24.44 -17.07
CA LYS A 52 -22.78 -23.09 -17.62
C LYS A 52 -22.71 -22.99 -19.14
N ARG A 53 -23.80 -22.44 -19.71
CA ARG A 53 -23.85 -21.80 -21.05
C ARG A 53 -22.54 -21.02 -21.25
N VAL A 54 -21.81 -21.43 -22.27
CA VAL A 54 -20.41 -21.09 -22.52
C VAL A 54 -20.26 -19.57 -22.75
N SER A 55 -20.08 -18.80 -21.69
CA SER A 55 -19.29 -17.57 -21.81
C SER A 55 -17.93 -18.00 -22.34
N PRO A 56 -17.42 -17.41 -23.43
CA PRO A 56 -16.18 -17.86 -24.04
C PRO A 56 -15.06 -17.81 -23.00
N LEU A 57 -14.52 -18.99 -22.67
CA LEU A 57 -13.41 -19.15 -21.75
C LEU A 57 -12.17 -18.54 -22.41
N HIS A 58 -11.63 -17.46 -21.84
CA HIS A 58 -10.39 -16.89 -22.34
C HIS A 58 -9.21 -17.80 -21.96
N PRO A 59 -8.33 -18.17 -22.90
CA PRO A 59 -7.26 -19.15 -22.66
C PRO A 59 -6.27 -18.72 -21.57
N VAL A 60 -6.14 -17.40 -21.35
CA VAL A 60 -5.32 -16.83 -20.28
C VAL A 60 -6.18 -16.43 -19.08
N PHE A 61 -7.25 -15.66 -19.32
CA PHE A 61 -7.98 -14.95 -18.25
C PHE A 61 -9.11 -15.78 -17.63
N GLY A 62 -9.42 -16.96 -18.16
CA GLY A 62 -10.51 -17.78 -17.66
C GLY A 62 -11.88 -17.20 -18.01
N THR A 63 -12.80 -17.17 -17.05
CA THR A 63 -14.20 -16.85 -17.33
C THR A 63 -14.41 -15.34 -17.41
N LEU A 64 -14.93 -14.85 -18.53
CA LEU A 64 -15.40 -13.47 -18.63
C LEU A 64 -16.64 -13.29 -17.73
N LEU A 65 -16.54 -12.38 -16.77
CA LEU A 65 -17.65 -12.02 -15.88
C LEU A 65 -18.46 -10.86 -16.45
N HIS A 66 -17.76 -9.85 -17.00
CA HIS A 66 -18.41 -8.68 -17.60
C HIS A 66 -17.48 -7.95 -18.56
N ASP A 67 -18.06 -7.34 -19.60
CA ASP A 67 -17.38 -6.47 -20.55
C ASP A 67 -17.96 -5.06 -20.44
N PHE A 68 -17.15 -4.10 -20.01
CA PHE A 68 -17.54 -2.69 -19.87
C PHE A 68 -17.28 -1.88 -21.15
N GLY A 69 -16.83 -2.50 -22.24
CA GLY A 69 -16.44 -1.86 -23.49
C GLY A 69 -15.04 -1.24 -23.47
N TYR A 70 -14.67 -0.55 -22.39
CA TYR A 70 -13.33 0.03 -22.21
C TYR A 70 -12.38 -0.83 -21.34
N LYS A 71 -12.93 -1.80 -20.61
CA LYS A 71 -12.19 -2.84 -19.88
C LYS A 71 -13.06 -4.07 -19.69
N LYS A 72 -12.44 -5.22 -19.46
CA LYS A 72 -13.11 -6.51 -19.24
C LYS A 72 -12.75 -7.06 -17.88
N VAL A 73 -13.70 -7.69 -17.20
CA VAL A 73 -13.48 -8.28 -15.89
C VAL A 73 -13.60 -9.79 -15.98
N TYR A 74 -12.58 -10.49 -15.48
CA TYR A 74 -12.48 -11.94 -15.55
C TYR A 74 -12.31 -12.56 -14.17
N ALA A 75 -12.80 -13.79 -14.05
CA ALA A 75 -12.42 -14.73 -13.00
C ALA A 75 -11.25 -15.59 -13.49
N MET A 76 -10.03 -15.16 -13.16
CA MET A 76 -8.78 -15.76 -13.63
C MET A 76 -8.24 -16.79 -12.64
N PRO A 77 -7.85 -18.00 -13.09
CA PRO A 77 -7.19 -18.97 -12.21
C PRO A 77 -5.89 -18.38 -11.62
N ALA A 78 -5.72 -18.50 -10.30
CA ALA A 78 -4.56 -17.97 -9.58
C ALA A 78 -3.23 -18.45 -10.18
N VAL A 79 -3.19 -19.70 -10.66
CA VAL A 79 -2.00 -20.30 -11.30
C VAL A 79 -1.58 -19.58 -12.58
N HIS A 80 -2.54 -19.05 -13.36
CA HIS A 80 -2.22 -18.28 -14.56
C HIS A 80 -1.63 -16.92 -14.21
N LEU A 81 -2.14 -16.28 -13.15
CA LEU A 81 -1.73 -14.94 -12.76
C LEU A 81 -0.30 -14.87 -12.22
N VAL A 82 0.17 -15.95 -11.60
CA VAL A 82 1.55 -16.06 -11.09
C VAL A 82 2.56 -16.60 -12.11
N SER A 83 2.06 -17.10 -13.25
CA SER A 83 2.84 -17.72 -14.33
C SER A 83 3.43 -16.62 -15.22
N LYS A 84 4.77 -16.54 -15.26
CA LYS A 84 5.49 -15.48 -16.00
C LYS A 84 5.49 -15.68 -17.51
N ASP A 85 5.25 -16.90 -17.95
CA ASP A 85 5.01 -17.28 -19.33
C ASP A 85 3.64 -16.81 -19.85
N LYS A 86 2.66 -16.60 -18.97
CA LYS A 86 1.31 -16.13 -19.32
C LYS A 86 1.08 -14.66 -18.98
N VAL A 87 1.60 -14.20 -17.85
CA VAL A 87 1.39 -12.85 -17.32
C VAL A 87 2.73 -12.26 -16.87
N MET A 88 3.17 -11.25 -17.61
CA MET A 88 4.42 -10.55 -17.38
C MET A 88 4.23 -9.36 -16.44
N VAL A 89 5.32 -8.76 -15.99
CA VAL A 89 5.28 -7.54 -15.17
C VAL A 89 5.67 -6.37 -16.06
N TYR A 90 4.83 -5.33 -16.06
CA TYR A 90 5.13 -4.10 -16.79
C TYR A 90 6.45 -3.49 -16.31
N GLU A 91 7.29 -3.03 -17.25
CA GLU A 91 8.67 -2.62 -16.96
C GLU A 91 8.77 -1.46 -15.97
N GLN A 92 7.84 -0.50 -16.05
CA GLN A 92 7.83 0.70 -15.20
C GLN A 92 7.13 0.51 -13.84
N GLN A 93 6.81 -0.73 -13.47
CA GLN A 93 6.25 -1.04 -12.16
C GLN A 93 7.19 -0.63 -11.02
N ARG A 94 6.60 -0.26 -9.87
CA ARG A 94 7.35 0.00 -8.62
C ARG A 94 8.22 -1.21 -8.27
N ALA A 95 9.31 -1.01 -7.51
CA ALA A 95 10.13 -2.13 -7.06
C ALA A 95 9.29 -3.13 -6.24
N PHE A 96 9.29 -4.40 -6.65
CA PHE A 96 8.68 -5.49 -5.91
C PHE A 96 9.41 -5.68 -4.58
N ARG A 97 8.66 -5.74 -3.47
CA ARG A 97 9.19 -6.03 -2.13
C ARG A 97 8.62 -7.34 -1.62
N ALA A 98 9.48 -8.35 -1.49
CA ALA A 98 9.08 -9.70 -1.04
C ALA A 98 8.39 -9.66 0.33
N GLU A 99 8.92 -8.89 1.28
CA GLU A 99 8.35 -8.72 2.63
C GLU A 99 6.88 -8.28 2.59
N ARG A 100 6.52 -7.37 1.68
CA ARG A 100 5.13 -6.89 1.56
C ARG A 100 4.20 -7.98 1.05
N ALA A 101 4.67 -8.83 0.14
CA ALA A 101 3.92 -10.00 -0.32
C ALA A 101 3.79 -11.07 0.78
N GLU A 102 4.82 -11.25 1.60
CA GLU A 102 4.81 -12.17 2.75
C GLU A 102 3.80 -11.72 3.82
N VAL A 103 3.75 -10.44 4.16
CA VAL A 103 2.76 -9.88 5.09
C VAL A 103 1.33 -10.15 4.59
N ILE A 104 1.05 -9.82 3.32
CA ILE A 104 -0.27 -10.07 2.70
C ILE A 104 -0.60 -11.56 2.75
N ALA A 105 0.34 -12.44 2.38
CA ALA A 105 0.11 -13.89 2.41
C ALA A 105 -0.12 -14.41 3.84
N ALA A 106 0.62 -13.90 4.82
CA ALA A 106 0.50 -14.31 6.22
C ALA A 106 -0.85 -13.89 6.83
N GLU A 107 -1.35 -12.70 6.50
CA GLU A 107 -2.68 -12.25 6.89
C GLU A 107 -3.76 -13.12 6.24
N LYS A 108 -3.64 -13.36 4.93
CA LYS A 108 -4.63 -14.12 4.17
C LYS A 108 -4.70 -15.59 4.53
N SER A 109 -3.58 -16.17 4.98
CA SER A 109 -3.53 -17.54 5.47
C SER A 109 -4.31 -17.75 6.79
N LYS A 110 -4.70 -16.67 7.47
CA LYS A 110 -5.50 -16.72 8.71
C LYS A 110 -7.01 -16.63 8.44
N GLU A 111 -7.42 -16.21 7.25
CA GLU A 111 -8.83 -16.02 6.90
C GLU A 111 -9.50 -17.38 6.61
N ALA A 112 -10.73 -17.55 7.09
CA ALA A 112 -11.51 -18.77 6.85
C ALA A 112 -11.99 -18.92 5.40
N SER A 113 -12.13 -17.79 4.70
CA SER A 113 -12.50 -17.72 3.29
C SER A 113 -11.46 -16.91 2.54
N PHE A 114 -10.91 -17.47 1.47
CA PHE A 114 -9.97 -16.75 0.62
C PHE A 114 -10.62 -15.52 -0.02
N SER A 115 -10.06 -14.35 0.23
CA SER A 115 -10.44 -13.10 -0.42
C SER A 115 -9.19 -12.26 -0.68
N ILE A 116 -8.99 -11.76 -1.90
CA ILE A 116 -7.94 -10.74 -2.14
C ILE A 116 -8.63 -9.39 -2.23
N PRO A 117 -8.23 -8.40 -1.40
CA PRO A 117 -8.83 -7.07 -1.48
C PRO A 117 -8.40 -6.37 -2.77
N GLY A 118 -9.37 -5.67 -3.36
CA GLY A 118 -9.22 -4.92 -4.61
C GLY A 118 -9.11 -5.80 -5.86
N VAL A 119 -8.86 -5.15 -6.99
CA VAL A 119 -8.75 -5.80 -8.31
C VAL A 119 -7.31 -5.71 -8.80
N ILE A 120 -6.82 -6.73 -9.51
CA ILE A 120 -5.51 -6.70 -10.19
C ILE A 120 -5.73 -6.21 -11.61
N SER A 121 -5.02 -5.14 -11.98
CA SER A 121 -5.16 -4.47 -13.28
C SER A 121 -4.12 -5.00 -14.27
N ILE A 122 -4.58 -5.44 -15.42
CA ILE A 122 -3.79 -6.07 -16.48
C ILE A 122 -3.95 -5.28 -17.78
N ALA A 123 -2.85 -5.07 -18.50
CA ALA A 123 -2.85 -4.61 -19.89
C ALA A 123 -2.66 -5.81 -20.82
N GLU A 124 -3.55 -5.96 -21.81
CA GLU A 124 -3.39 -6.87 -22.94
C GLU A 124 -3.11 -6.04 -24.20
N GLY A 125 -1.93 -6.21 -24.79
CA GLY A 125 -1.54 -5.39 -25.94
C GLY A 125 -0.03 -5.39 -26.21
N ILE A 126 0.48 -4.36 -26.87
CA ILE A 126 1.89 -4.26 -27.26
C ILE A 126 2.56 -3.34 -26.25
N VAL A 127 3.01 -3.91 -25.13
CA VAL A 127 3.55 -3.15 -24.00
C VAL A 127 4.96 -3.68 -23.70
N PRO A 128 5.96 -2.81 -23.45
CA PRO A 128 7.28 -3.25 -23.01
C PRO A 128 7.19 -3.93 -21.64
N VAL A 129 7.75 -5.14 -21.56
CA VAL A 129 7.74 -6.00 -20.39
C VAL A 129 9.17 -6.18 -19.90
N LYS A 130 9.34 -6.30 -18.57
CA LYS A 130 10.67 -6.49 -18.01
C LYS A 130 11.25 -7.84 -18.47
N ALA A 131 12.34 -7.82 -19.22
CA ALA A 131 13.06 -9.04 -19.62
C ALA A 131 13.57 -9.78 -18.38
N GLU A 132 13.34 -11.09 -18.30
CA GLU A 132 14.04 -11.93 -17.33
C GLU A 132 15.51 -12.03 -17.71
N ALA A 133 16.40 -11.99 -16.71
CA ALA A 133 17.83 -12.13 -16.91
C ALA A 133 18.13 -13.51 -17.54
N GLY A 134 18.27 -13.57 -18.87
CA GLY A 134 18.60 -14.79 -19.62
C GLY A 134 17.84 -15.03 -20.92
N GLY A 135 16.86 -14.20 -21.30
CA GLY A 135 16.16 -14.33 -22.59
C GLY A 135 16.65 -13.31 -23.63
N ALA A 136 17.48 -13.75 -24.57
CA ALA A 136 17.88 -12.96 -25.73
C ALA A 136 16.74 -12.91 -26.76
N GLU A 137 16.28 -11.70 -27.10
CA GLU A 137 16.38 -11.09 -28.44
C GLU A 137 15.54 -9.81 -28.45
N SER A 138 16.24 -8.69 -28.53
CA SER A 138 15.72 -7.42 -29.03
C SER A 138 15.39 -7.60 -30.52
N GLY A 139 14.24 -8.19 -30.79
CA GLY A 139 13.70 -8.44 -32.12
C GLY A 139 12.34 -7.79 -32.25
N GLU A 140 12.28 -6.78 -33.09
CA GLU A 140 11.14 -5.94 -33.48
C GLU A 140 10.00 -6.78 -34.10
N SER A 141 9.23 -7.45 -33.26
CA SER A 141 7.91 -7.97 -33.59
C SER A 141 7.03 -7.73 -32.39
N ALA A 142 6.08 -6.81 -32.56
CA ALA A 142 5.09 -6.39 -31.59
C ALA A 142 4.20 -7.59 -31.16
N ARG A 143 4.74 -8.48 -30.34
CA ARG A 143 3.99 -9.61 -29.81
C ARG A 143 3.02 -9.06 -28.79
N ARG A 144 1.74 -9.43 -28.92
CA ARG A 144 0.73 -9.11 -27.92
C ARG A 144 1.15 -9.76 -26.59
N THR A 145 1.34 -8.93 -25.59
CA THR A 145 1.73 -9.27 -24.22
C THR A 145 0.54 -9.11 -23.29
N VAL A 146 0.62 -9.80 -22.16
CA VAL A 146 -0.28 -9.64 -21.02
C VAL A 146 0.58 -9.20 -19.85
N SER A 147 0.38 -7.99 -19.34
CA SER A 147 1.25 -7.39 -18.34
C SER A 147 0.48 -6.82 -17.15
N ILE A 148 0.98 -7.03 -15.94
CA ILE A 148 0.40 -6.46 -14.71
C ILE A 148 0.74 -4.97 -14.66
N LEU A 149 -0.30 -4.11 -14.57
CA LEU A 149 -0.17 -2.66 -14.38
C LEU A 149 -0.25 -2.27 -12.90
N ASP A 150 -1.07 -2.94 -12.10
CA ASP A 150 -1.12 -2.79 -10.64
C ASP A 150 -1.40 -4.11 -9.92
N GLY A 151 -0.98 -4.20 -8.66
CA GLY A 151 -1.24 -5.37 -7.81
C GLY A 151 -0.12 -6.39 -7.77
N GLN A 152 1.10 -6.06 -8.22
CA GLN A 152 2.25 -6.99 -8.21
C GLN A 152 2.54 -7.64 -6.83
N HIS A 153 2.33 -6.93 -5.71
CA HIS A 153 2.53 -7.48 -4.36
C HIS A 153 1.44 -8.51 -4.02
N ARG A 154 0.22 -8.30 -4.53
CA ARG A 154 -0.90 -9.25 -4.40
C ARG A 154 -0.63 -10.50 -5.23
N VAL A 155 -0.07 -10.36 -6.43
CA VAL A 155 0.42 -11.49 -7.24
C VAL A 155 1.58 -12.22 -6.54
N GLY A 156 2.50 -11.49 -5.90
CA GLY A 156 3.53 -12.08 -5.06
C GLY A 156 2.96 -12.91 -3.91
N ALA A 157 1.94 -12.37 -3.22
CA ALA A 157 1.26 -13.08 -2.14
C ALA A 157 0.55 -14.33 -2.65
N LEU A 158 -0.12 -14.27 -3.80
CA LEU A 158 -0.73 -15.43 -4.47
C LEU A 158 0.29 -16.54 -4.72
N LYS A 159 1.50 -16.20 -5.18
CA LYS A 159 2.57 -17.18 -5.40
C LYS A 159 2.95 -17.90 -4.09
N ILE A 160 3.02 -17.16 -2.98
CA ILE A 160 3.31 -17.72 -1.65
C ILE A 160 2.16 -18.61 -1.19
N LEU A 161 0.91 -18.15 -1.33
CA LEU A 161 -0.29 -18.89 -0.91
C LEU A 161 -0.45 -20.21 -1.69
N LEU A 162 -0.20 -20.20 -3.01
CA LEU A 162 -0.16 -21.40 -3.85
C LEU A 162 0.95 -22.36 -3.41
N LYS A 163 2.17 -21.84 -3.17
CA LYS A 163 3.30 -22.65 -2.68
C LYS A 163 2.99 -23.31 -1.34
N ASN A 164 2.32 -22.59 -0.45
CA ASN A 164 1.92 -23.06 0.88
C ASN A 164 0.64 -23.90 0.86
N LYS A 165 0.06 -24.16 -0.32
CA LYS A 165 -1.20 -24.89 -0.52
C LYS A 165 -2.39 -24.29 0.21
N VAL A 166 -2.32 -23.01 0.60
CA VAL A 166 -3.48 -22.28 1.11
C VAL A 166 -4.48 -22.04 -0.03
N LEU A 167 -3.96 -21.91 -1.25
CA LEU A 167 -4.75 -21.86 -2.47
C LEU A 167 -4.49 -23.07 -3.37
N THR A 168 -5.54 -23.44 -4.09
CA THR A 168 -5.51 -24.37 -5.21
C THR A 168 -5.19 -23.62 -6.50
N LYS A 169 -4.73 -24.36 -7.51
CA LYS A 169 -4.44 -23.78 -8.83
C LYS A 169 -5.69 -23.19 -9.50
N GLY A 170 -6.86 -23.78 -9.23
CA GLY A 170 -8.15 -23.40 -9.81
C GLY A 170 -8.84 -22.24 -9.08
N ASP A 171 -8.34 -21.82 -7.92
CA ASP A 171 -8.93 -20.70 -7.18
C ASP A 171 -8.94 -19.45 -8.07
N GLN A 172 -10.12 -18.84 -8.18
CA GLN A 172 -10.33 -17.73 -9.09
C GLN A 172 -10.03 -16.40 -8.40
N VAL A 173 -9.33 -15.53 -9.12
CA VAL A 173 -8.98 -14.16 -8.71
C VAL A 173 -9.63 -13.20 -9.69
N LEU A 174 -10.25 -12.15 -9.14
CA LEU A 174 -10.85 -11.10 -9.94
C LEU A 174 -9.76 -10.22 -10.56
N VAL A 175 -9.76 -10.14 -11.89
CA VAL A 175 -8.83 -9.29 -12.64
C VAL A 175 -9.62 -8.36 -13.57
N GLU A 176 -9.14 -7.14 -13.74
CA GLU A 176 -9.59 -6.25 -14.80
C GLU A 176 -8.51 -6.18 -15.88
N VAL A 177 -8.95 -6.28 -17.13
CA VAL A 177 -8.10 -6.34 -18.31
C VAL A 177 -8.46 -5.18 -19.22
N PHE A 178 -7.48 -4.35 -19.52
CA PHE A 178 -7.57 -3.31 -20.55
C PHE A 178 -7.09 -3.94 -21.87
N PRO A 179 -7.97 -4.09 -22.88
CA PRO A 179 -7.58 -4.65 -24.17
C PRO A 179 -6.88 -3.60 -25.04
N ASP A 180 -6.11 -4.08 -26.03
CA ASP A 180 -5.49 -3.28 -27.08
C ASP A 180 -4.62 -2.11 -26.57
N VAL A 181 -3.91 -2.35 -25.46
CA VAL A 181 -3.06 -1.34 -24.82
C VAL A 181 -1.71 -1.26 -25.53
N ASP A 182 -1.37 -0.08 -26.05
CA ASP A 182 -0.03 0.26 -26.51
C ASP A 182 0.83 0.83 -25.37
N GLU A 183 2.11 1.08 -25.63
CA GLU A 183 3.04 1.62 -24.61
C GLU A 183 2.55 2.94 -24.01
N LYS A 184 2.07 3.87 -24.84
CA LYS A 184 1.59 5.17 -24.38
C LYS A 184 0.39 5.00 -23.45
N ARG A 185 -0.59 4.18 -23.85
CA ARG A 185 -1.77 3.88 -23.05
C ARG A 185 -1.43 3.13 -21.78
N ALA A 186 -0.41 2.26 -21.79
CA ALA A 186 0.08 1.59 -20.59
C ALA A 186 0.69 2.58 -19.59
N VAL A 187 1.49 3.55 -20.06
CA VAL A 187 2.03 4.64 -19.22
C VAL A 187 0.90 5.48 -18.66
N ASP A 188 -0.06 5.90 -19.50
CA ASP A 188 -1.20 6.71 -19.08
C ASP A 188 -2.05 5.98 -18.03
N LEU A 189 -2.39 4.70 -18.27
CA LEU A 189 -3.13 3.87 -17.32
C LEU A 189 -2.34 3.65 -16.03
N PHE A 190 -1.03 3.39 -16.13
CA PHE A 190 -0.18 3.22 -14.94
C PHE A 190 -0.11 4.51 -14.13
N MET A 191 0.07 5.66 -14.79
CA MET A 191 0.03 6.96 -14.14
C MET A 191 -1.35 7.23 -13.55
N GLU A 192 -2.44 6.97 -14.26
CA GLU A 192 -3.81 7.14 -13.79
C GLU A 192 -4.07 6.32 -12.52
N ILE A 193 -3.77 5.01 -12.56
CA ILE A 193 -3.92 4.09 -11.42
C ILE A 193 -3.04 4.51 -10.24
N ASN A 194 -1.83 5.00 -10.47
CA ASN A 194 -0.94 5.45 -9.39
C ASN A 194 -1.23 6.89 -8.92
N SER A 195 -1.84 7.72 -9.76
CA SER A 195 -2.32 9.07 -9.47
C SER A 195 -3.63 9.06 -8.70
N ALA A 196 -4.38 7.95 -8.79
CA ALA A 196 -5.28 7.50 -7.74
C ALA A 196 -4.45 7.10 -6.51
N GLN A 197 -3.76 8.09 -5.93
CA GLN A 197 -3.10 8.02 -4.63
C GLN A 197 -4.12 7.51 -3.59
N PRO A 198 -3.66 6.96 -2.45
CA PRO A 198 -4.57 6.90 -1.30
C PRO A 198 -5.13 8.30 -1.11
N ILE A 199 -6.45 8.42 -1.34
CA ILE A 199 -7.17 9.66 -1.11
C ILE A 199 -6.87 10.02 0.33
N ARG A 200 -6.23 11.17 0.54
CA ARG A 200 -5.93 11.64 1.90
C ARG A 200 -7.22 11.67 2.69
N PHE A 201 -7.13 11.47 4.00
CA PHE A 201 -8.33 11.37 4.80
C PHE A 201 -9.24 12.61 4.62
N VAL A 202 -8.64 13.79 4.53
CA VAL A 202 -9.31 15.07 4.23
C VAL A 202 -10.01 15.12 2.86
N ASP A 203 -9.57 14.31 1.89
CA ASP A 203 -10.12 14.28 0.53
C ASP A 203 -11.16 13.17 0.33
N LEU A 204 -11.41 12.33 1.34
CA LEU A 204 -12.41 11.27 1.25
C LEU A 204 -13.83 11.85 1.25
N PRO A 205 -14.73 11.38 0.36
CA PRO A 205 -16.12 11.80 0.35
C PRO A 205 -16.80 11.56 1.71
N GLY A 206 -17.52 12.58 2.21
CA GLY A 206 -18.26 12.49 3.47
C GLY A 206 -17.41 12.70 4.73
N VAL A 207 -16.08 12.86 4.61
CA VAL A 207 -15.20 13.14 5.75
C VAL A 207 -15.14 14.63 6.09
N THR A 208 -15.21 15.51 5.09
CA THR A 208 -15.25 16.97 5.29
C THR A 208 -16.18 17.65 4.29
N THR A 209 -16.64 18.86 4.60
CA THR A 209 -17.44 19.67 3.67
C THR A 209 -16.56 20.27 2.57
N PRO A 210 -17.12 20.53 1.36
CA PRO A 210 -16.38 21.19 0.30
C PRO A 210 -15.74 22.52 0.72
N ASP A 211 -16.43 23.31 1.54
CA ASP A 211 -15.95 24.61 2.01
C ASP A 211 -14.68 24.47 2.86
N VAL A 212 -14.64 23.52 3.80
CA VAL A 212 -13.45 23.26 4.62
C VAL A 212 -12.29 22.78 3.76
N LYS A 213 -12.56 21.93 2.78
CA LYS A 213 -11.53 21.47 1.82
C LYS A 213 -10.91 22.63 1.06
N TRP A 214 -11.74 23.55 0.54
CA TRP A 214 -11.27 24.72 -0.21
C TRP A 214 -10.54 25.73 0.67
N MET A 215 -10.99 25.94 1.92
CA MET A 215 -10.27 26.80 2.87
C MET A 215 -8.87 26.25 3.18
N LEU A 216 -8.74 24.95 3.41
CA LEU A 216 -7.44 24.30 3.63
C LEU A 216 -6.54 24.43 2.39
N GLU A 217 -7.09 24.22 1.19
CA GLU A 217 -6.34 24.36 -0.06
C GLU A 217 -5.83 25.79 -0.26
N GLY A 218 -6.73 26.78 -0.17
CA GLY A 218 -6.39 28.18 -0.42
C GLY A 218 -5.39 28.73 0.59
N ALA A 219 -5.58 28.46 1.89
CA ALA A 219 -4.64 28.91 2.93
C ALA A 219 -3.25 28.28 2.75
N MET A 220 -3.19 27.00 2.39
CA MET A 220 -1.93 26.30 2.15
C MET A 220 -1.23 26.78 0.89
N GLN A 221 -1.97 27.12 -0.16
CA GLN A 221 -1.42 27.69 -1.38
C GLN A 221 -0.85 29.09 -1.12
N ARG A 222 -1.52 29.94 -0.34
CA ARG A 222 -0.98 31.24 0.11
C ARG A 222 0.29 31.09 0.95
N LEU A 223 0.32 30.13 1.87
CA LEU A 223 1.50 29.86 2.69
C LEU A 223 2.69 29.41 1.81
N LYS A 224 2.43 28.63 0.77
CA LYS A 224 3.43 28.22 -0.22
C LYS A 224 3.93 29.38 -1.06
N GLU A 225 3.06 30.30 -1.46
CA GLU A 225 3.44 31.51 -2.18
C GLU A 225 4.29 32.46 -1.35
N ALA A 226 4.03 32.54 -0.04
CA ALA A 226 4.83 33.32 0.90
C ALA A 226 6.21 32.68 1.17
N HIS A 227 6.32 31.35 1.19
CA HIS A 227 7.56 30.63 1.54
C HIS A 227 7.94 29.56 0.50
N PRO A 228 8.11 29.90 -0.79
CA PRO A 228 8.18 28.91 -1.88
C PRO A 228 9.35 27.92 -1.73
N ALA A 229 10.50 28.37 -1.20
CA ALA A 229 11.67 27.52 -0.98
C ALA A 229 11.45 26.41 0.05
N MET A 230 10.41 26.54 0.89
CA MET A 230 10.08 25.60 1.96
C MET A 230 9.07 24.53 1.52
N PHE A 231 8.43 24.70 0.38
CA PHE A 231 7.48 23.72 -0.15
C PHE A 231 8.13 22.86 -1.22
N ARG A 232 8.03 21.54 -1.07
CA ARG A 232 8.48 20.58 -2.08
C ARG A 232 7.37 19.61 -2.48
N PRO A 233 7.36 19.13 -3.73
CA PRO A 233 6.37 18.15 -4.18
C PRO A 233 6.48 16.79 -3.47
N SER A 234 7.64 16.46 -2.91
CA SER A 234 7.86 15.15 -2.28
C SER A 234 7.10 15.01 -0.97
N PRO A 235 6.32 13.94 -0.73
CA PRO A 235 5.69 13.71 0.58
C PRO A 235 6.71 13.34 1.68
N ARG A 236 7.97 13.07 1.34
CA ARG A 236 9.05 12.77 2.30
C ARG A 236 9.99 13.97 2.49
N CYS A 237 9.42 15.13 2.80
CA CYS A 237 10.23 16.32 3.04
C CYS A 237 10.96 16.26 4.38
N MET A 238 12.25 16.61 4.36
CA MET A 238 13.05 16.81 5.56
C MET A 238 12.76 18.18 6.17
N ILE A 239 12.88 18.30 7.49
CA ILE A 239 12.74 19.59 8.19
C ILE A 239 13.74 20.63 7.64
N PRO A 240 13.35 21.91 7.49
CA PRO A 240 12.02 22.49 7.77
C PRO A 240 11.04 22.40 6.59
N THR A 241 11.42 21.80 5.45
CA THR A 241 10.59 21.84 4.23
C THR A 241 9.34 20.96 4.33
N VAL A 242 8.22 21.35 3.76
CA VAL A 242 6.93 20.62 3.83
C VAL A 242 6.37 20.27 2.45
N ASN A 243 5.47 19.31 2.43
CA ASN A 243 4.60 19.03 1.29
C ASN A 243 3.22 19.62 1.56
N LEU A 244 2.63 20.26 0.56
CA LEU A 244 1.36 20.98 0.68
C LEU A 244 0.24 20.06 1.17
N ASP A 245 0.08 18.91 0.52
CA ASP A 245 -1.02 18.00 0.81
C ASP A 245 -0.85 17.31 2.18
N ASN A 246 0.38 16.98 2.58
CA ASN A 246 0.65 16.49 3.94
C ASN A 246 0.22 17.53 4.97
N MET A 247 0.57 18.81 4.76
CA MET A 247 0.25 19.84 5.73
C MET A 247 -1.26 20.11 5.81
N ARG A 248 -2.00 20.01 4.69
CA ARG A 248 -3.47 20.01 4.70
C ARG A 248 -4.05 18.88 5.56
N GLU A 249 -3.51 17.67 5.40
CA GLU A 249 -3.96 16.50 6.15
C GLU A 249 -3.66 16.60 7.66
N GLU A 250 -2.51 17.15 8.04
CA GLU A 250 -2.15 17.40 9.44
C GLU A 250 -3.08 18.46 10.08
N LEU A 251 -3.34 19.57 9.38
CA LEU A 251 -4.29 20.60 9.84
C LEU A 251 -5.71 20.05 10.01
N PHE A 252 -6.14 19.20 9.08
CA PHE A 252 -7.44 18.55 9.14
C PHE A 252 -7.50 17.54 10.30
N THR A 253 -6.47 16.69 10.44
CA THR A 253 -6.40 15.66 11.49
C THR A 253 -6.37 16.28 12.88
N ALA A 254 -5.71 17.42 13.04
CA ALA A 254 -5.67 18.18 14.27
C ALA A 254 -6.96 18.99 14.55
N ASP A 255 -7.96 18.94 13.65
CA ASP A 255 -9.24 19.64 13.76
C ASP A 255 -9.10 21.15 14.02
N VAL A 256 -8.13 21.79 13.35
CA VAL A 256 -7.76 23.19 13.56
C VAL A 256 -8.94 24.13 13.34
N MET A 257 -9.72 23.92 12.28
CA MET A 257 -10.83 24.81 11.92
C MET A 257 -11.86 24.88 13.04
N THR A 258 -12.25 23.73 13.61
CA THR A 258 -13.23 23.64 14.69
C THR A 258 -12.64 24.16 16.00
N ARG A 259 -11.44 23.69 16.38
CA ARG A 259 -10.79 24.05 17.65
C ARG A 259 -10.55 25.55 17.80
N PHE A 260 -10.15 26.21 16.72
CA PHE A 260 -9.83 27.64 16.73
C PHE A 260 -10.95 28.51 16.13
N SER A 261 -12.13 27.94 15.87
CA SER A 261 -13.28 28.66 15.30
C SER A 261 -12.96 29.43 14.02
N ILE A 262 -12.10 28.85 13.16
CA ILE A 262 -11.68 29.46 11.90
C ILE A 262 -12.71 29.10 10.83
N THR A 263 -13.30 30.13 10.23
CA THR A 263 -14.43 29.99 9.28
C THR A 263 -14.11 30.53 7.90
N THR A 264 -12.91 31.06 7.68
CA THR A 264 -12.48 31.64 6.40
C THR A 264 -11.06 31.20 6.03
N GLU A 265 -10.77 31.20 4.73
CA GLU A 265 -9.44 30.93 4.18
C GLU A 265 -8.42 31.95 4.70
N GLU A 266 -8.77 33.25 4.68
CA GLU A 266 -7.93 34.33 5.20
C GLU A 266 -7.66 34.18 6.70
N GLY A 267 -8.67 33.74 7.47
CA GLY A 267 -8.53 33.47 8.89
C GLY A 267 -7.54 32.33 9.16
N LEU A 268 -7.59 31.27 8.36
CA LEU A 268 -6.64 30.16 8.47
C LEU A 268 -5.22 30.59 8.09
N ALA A 269 -5.06 31.37 7.01
CA ALA A 269 -3.77 31.89 6.59
C ALA A 269 -3.17 32.84 7.64
N ALA A 270 -3.97 33.71 8.23
CA ALA A 270 -3.56 34.61 9.32
C ALA A 270 -3.14 33.81 10.56
N TRP A 271 -3.94 32.82 10.97
CA TRP A 271 -3.61 31.94 12.10
C TRP A 271 -2.29 31.20 11.88
N LEU A 272 -2.07 30.61 10.68
CA LEU A 272 -0.79 29.96 10.34
C LEU A 272 0.38 30.94 10.42
N SER A 273 0.19 32.18 9.98
CA SER A 273 1.21 33.24 10.06
C SER A 273 1.53 33.58 11.53
N ASP A 274 0.51 33.76 12.37
CA ASP A 274 0.67 34.07 13.79
C ASP A 274 1.41 32.94 14.52
N ILE A 275 1.06 31.68 14.25
CA ILE A 275 1.79 30.53 14.82
C ILE A 275 3.23 30.52 14.31
N ASN A 276 3.47 30.74 13.02
CA ASN A 276 4.81 30.78 12.46
C ASN A 276 5.68 31.86 13.14
N GLN A 277 5.12 33.05 13.38
CA GLN A 277 5.80 34.14 14.09
C GLN A 277 6.05 33.82 15.57
N GLY A 278 5.09 33.18 16.25
CA GLY A 278 5.29 32.69 17.61
C GLY A 278 6.43 31.67 17.70
N LEU A 279 6.56 30.79 16.70
CA LEU A 279 7.66 29.83 16.59
C LEU A 279 8.99 30.51 16.23
N ALA A 280 8.97 31.60 15.46
CA ALA A 280 10.17 32.37 15.10
C ALA A 280 10.89 32.97 16.32
N ALA A 281 10.14 33.29 17.38
CA ALA A 281 10.67 33.86 18.63
C ALA A 281 11.53 32.87 19.44
N ARG A 282 11.45 31.56 19.17
CA ARG A 282 12.17 30.53 19.93
C ARG A 282 13.69 30.58 19.70
N SER A 283 14.44 30.51 20.78
CA SER A 283 15.90 30.35 20.77
C SER A 283 16.31 28.96 20.26
N ASN A 284 17.59 28.78 19.92
CA ASN A 284 18.10 27.45 19.55
C ASN A 284 17.98 26.45 20.69
N GLU A 285 18.24 26.92 21.92
CA GLU A 285 18.15 26.12 23.14
C GLU A 285 16.70 25.68 23.38
N GLU A 286 15.74 26.58 23.20
CA GLU A 286 14.31 26.26 23.30
C GLU A 286 13.89 25.24 22.24
N TRP A 287 14.28 25.43 20.97
CA TRP A 287 14.01 24.47 19.90
C TRP A 287 14.60 23.08 20.15
N LEU A 288 15.77 23.01 20.78
CA LEU A 288 16.41 21.76 21.15
C LEU A 288 15.73 21.11 22.37
N ALA A 289 15.29 21.90 23.34
CA ALA A 289 14.61 21.44 24.54
C ALA A 289 13.19 20.92 24.24
N THR A 290 12.46 21.59 23.34
CA THR A 290 11.11 21.18 22.91
C THR A 290 11.12 20.24 21.72
N ARG A 291 12.30 19.76 21.32
CA ARG A 291 12.44 18.86 20.17
C ARG A 291 11.60 17.60 20.40
N PRO A 292 10.75 17.21 19.44
CA PRO A 292 9.85 16.09 19.65
C PRO A 292 10.63 14.77 19.77
N ASN A 293 10.23 13.93 20.72
CA ASN A 293 10.82 12.60 20.94
C ASN A 293 10.38 11.58 19.87
N ARG A 294 9.31 11.86 19.13
CA ARG A 294 8.77 11.02 18.05
C ARG A 294 8.25 11.90 16.92
N GLY A 295 8.23 11.36 15.70
CA GLY A 295 7.68 12.05 14.54
C GLY A 295 8.67 13.00 13.88
N ARG A 296 8.14 14.04 13.25
CA ARG A 296 8.90 14.99 12.43
C ARG A 296 9.97 15.69 13.27
N GLY A 297 11.23 15.61 12.84
CA GLY A 297 12.36 16.20 13.56
C GLY A 297 12.96 15.36 14.70
N SER A 298 12.37 14.21 15.07
CA SER A 298 12.88 13.40 16.20
C SER A 298 14.12 12.56 15.87
N SER A 299 14.33 12.22 14.60
CA SER A 299 15.37 11.26 14.18
C SER A 299 16.67 11.90 13.65
N VAL A 300 16.74 13.22 13.52
CA VAL A 300 17.94 13.90 13.02
C VAL A 300 19.01 14.08 14.10
N SER A 301 20.27 14.27 13.72
CA SER A 301 21.30 14.65 14.69
C SER A 301 21.05 16.10 15.17
N THR A 302 21.55 16.45 16.35
CA THR A 302 21.51 17.84 16.86
C THR A 302 22.12 18.83 15.86
N ALA A 303 23.23 18.47 15.22
CA ALA A 303 23.87 19.29 14.21
C ALA A 303 22.97 19.50 12.97
N SER A 304 22.30 18.45 12.49
CA SER A 304 21.35 18.58 11.37
C SER A 304 20.09 19.35 11.75
N TYR A 305 19.64 19.23 13.00
CA TYR A 305 18.51 20.00 13.53
C TYR A 305 18.82 21.50 13.57
N LEU A 306 20.01 21.87 14.07
CA LEU A 306 20.47 23.27 14.06
C LEU A 306 20.60 23.84 12.65
N LYS A 307 21.06 23.05 11.67
CA LYS A 307 21.06 23.44 10.25
C LYS A 307 19.64 23.67 9.72
N ALA A 308 18.68 22.84 10.12
CA ALA A 308 17.29 23.01 9.74
C ALA A 308 16.69 24.28 10.35
N ILE A 309 17.02 24.63 11.60
CA ILE A 309 16.62 25.89 12.24
C ILE A 309 17.20 27.09 11.49
N ASN A 310 18.48 27.05 11.12
CA ASN A 310 19.08 28.15 10.35
C ASN A 310 18.39 28.32 8.99
N LYS A 311 18.10 27.22 8.31
CA LYS A 311 17.33 27.25 7.06
C LYS A 311 15.92 27.79 7.26
N ALA A 312 15.26 27.45 8.36
CA ALA A 312 13.95 27.98 8.73
C ALA A 312 14.01 29.50 8.91
N ARG A 313 15.02 30.02 9.63
CA ARG A 313 15.25 31.46 9.80
C ARG A 313 15.53 32.19 8.49
N GLU A 314 16.37 31.61 7.63
CA GLU A 314 16.68 32.19 6.31
C GLU A 314 15.45 32.36 5.42
N ASN A 315 14.39 31.56 5.65
CA ASN A 315 13.17 31.54 4.83
C ASN A 315 11.92 31.96 5.62
N ASP A 316 12.09 32.47 6.84
CA ASP A 316 11.03 32.85 7.78
C ASP A 316 9.93 31.78 7.94
N PHE A 317 10.31 30.49 8.03
CA PHE A 317 9.35 29.38 8.02
C PHE A 317 9.70 28.29 9.03
N PHE A 318 8.93 28.25 10.11
CA PHE A 318 9.17 27.41 11.28
C PHE A 318 8.12 26.32 11.45
N LEU A 319 6.93 26.47 10.86
CA LEU A 319 5.83 25.49 10.92
C LEU A 319 6.24 24.06 10.49
N GLY A 320 7.27 23.95 9.63
CA GLY A 320 7.76 22.67 9.14
C GLY A 320 8.88 22.04 9.98
N MET A 321 9.28 22.64 11.11
CA MET A 321 10.26 22.10 12.05
C MET A 321 9.72 20.89 12.82
N ASP A 322 8.50 21.00 13.32
CA ASP A 322 7.69 19.94 13.92
C ASP A 322 6.21 20.29 13.80
N PHE A 323 5.33 19.41 14.26
CA PHE A 323 3.87 19.64 14.27
C PHE A 323 3.28 19.72 15.68
N THR A 324 4.11 19.84 16.72
CA THR A 324 3.63 19.93 18.11
C THR A 324 2.86 21.21 18.38
N TRP A 325 3.04 22.24 17.55
CA TRP A 325 2.24 23.46 17.57
C TRP A 325 0.78 23.25 17.15
N LEU A 326 0.41 22.09 16.59
CA LEU A 326 -0.98 21.73 16.35
C LEU A 326 -1.70 21.29 17.64
N ASP A 327 -0.96 20.92 18.69
CA ASP A 327 -1.50 20.41 19.95
C ASP A 327 -1.76 21.51 21.01
N ILE A 328 -1.59 22.79 20.64
CA ILE A 328 -1.80 23.95 21.53
C ILE A 328 -3.26 24.23 21.88
#